data_AF-A0A7T8HFZ0-F1
#
_entry.id   AF-A0A7T8HFZ0-F1
#
_cell.length_a   1.000
_cell.length_b   1.000
_cell.length_c   1.000
_cell.angle_alpha   90.00
_cell.angle_beta   90.00
_cell.angle_gamma   90.00
#
_symmetry.space_group_name_H-M   'P 1'
#
loop_
_entity.id
_entity.type
_entity.pdbx_description
1 polymer ?
#
loop_
_entity_poly.entity_id
_entity_poly.type
_entity_poly.pdbx_seq_one_letter_code
_entity_poly.pdbx_strand_id
1 'polypeptide(L)' 'MLKSGASERPSRLLADVLVEADYRGHFSHGLNRLEMYVDDILLGLIHPHGKPRILKESSSTAWVDGENGLGVVV' A
#
# COMPACT_ATOMS: atom_id res chain seq x y z
N MET A 1 4.23 5.72 7.37
CA MET A 1 5.00 5.73 6.11
C MET A 1 5.55 7.09 5.70
N LEU A 2 5.07 8.22 6.25
CA LEU A 2 5.65 9.56 5.99
C LEU A 2 7.18 9.64 6.17
N LYS A 3 7.71 9.13 7.30
CA LYS A 3 9.15 9.10 7.55
C LYS A 3 9.93 8.20 6.58
N SER A 4 9.24 7.21 5.99
CA SER A 4 9.79 6.32 4.97
C SER A 4 9.70 6.92 3.56
N GLY A 5 9.14 8.13 3.40
CA GLY A 5 9.07 8.84 2.12
C GLY A 5 7.72 8.75 1.40
N ALA A 6 6.72 8.00 1.91
CA ALA A 6 5.40 7.95 1.28
C ALA A 6 4.58 9.24 1.52
N SER A 7 3.67 9.53 0.60
CA SER A 7 2.74 10.66 0.74
C SER A 7 1.74 10.45 1.89
N GLU A 8 1.13 11.54 2.37
CA GLU A 8 0.23 11.49 3.54
C GLU A 8 -0.99 10.58 3.34
N ARG A 9 -1.70 10.75 2.23
CA ARG A 9 -2.92 9.97 1.96
C ARG A 9 -2.66 8.45 1.94
N PRO A 10 -1.70 7.91 1.15
CA PRO A 10 -1.33 6.51 1.20
C PRO A 10 -0.87 6.04 2.60
N SER A 11 -0.12 6.88 3.32
CA SER A 11 0.31 6.57 4.68
C SER A 11 -0.85 6.37 5.65
N ARG A 12 -1.90 7.19 5.52
CA ARG A 12 -3.10 7.12 6.35
C ARG A 12 -3.92 5.88 6.00
N LEU A 13 -4.14 5.60 4.71
CA LEU A 13 -4.83 4.40 4.25
C LEU A 13 -4.14 3.12 4.77
N LEU A 14 -2.81 3.07 4.73
CA LEU A 14 -2.07 1.92 5.26
C LEU A 14 -2.28 1.77 6.76
N ALA A 15 -2.19 2.88 7.51
CA ALA A 15 -2.41 2.84 8.97
C ALA A 15 -3.82 2.32 9.30
N ASP A 16 -4.86 2.79 8.60
CA ASP A 16 -6.24 2.37 8.82
C ASP A 16 -6.41 0.86 8.57
N VAL A 17 -5.86 0.33 7.47
CA VAL A 17 -5.97 -1.10 7.13
C VAL A 17 -5.19 -1.98 8.12
N LEU A 18 -3.99 -1.57 8.53
CA LEU A 18 -3.19 -2.34 9.50
C LEU A 18 -3.88 -2.42 10.86
N VAL A 19 -4.45 -1.29 11.33
CA VAL A 19 -5.20 -1.25 12.60
C VAL A 19 -6.48 -2.07 12.51
N GLU A 20 -7.22 -1.97 11.40
CA GLU A 20 -8.44 -2.74 11.19
C GLU A 20 -8.16 -4.25 11.14
N ALA A 21 -7.04 -4.66 10.54
CA ALA A 21 -6.62 -6.06 10.51
C ALA A 21 -6.36 -6.60 11.93
N ASP A 22 -5.65 -5.85 12.78
CA ASP A 22 -5.43 -6.23 14.17
C ASP A 22 -6.74 -6.25 14.97
N TYR A 23 -7.61 -5.25 14.77
CA TYR A 23 -8.91 -5.18 15.42
C TYR A 23 -9.80 -6.40 15.10
N ARG A 24 -9.72 -6.91 13.87
CA ARG A 24 -10.44 -8.12 13.41
C ARG A 24 -9.74 -9.43 13.77
N GLY A 25 -8.58 -9.39 14.43
CA GLY A 25 -7.80 -10.58 14.81
C GLY A 25 -6.95 -11.18 13.69
N HIS A 26 -6.73 -10.45 12.59
CA HIS A 26 -5.85 -10.85 11.49
C HIS A 26 -4.42 -10.32 11.69
N PHE A 27 -3.80 -10.66 12.82
CA PHE A 27 -2.50 -10.11 13.22
C PHE A 27 -1.37 -10.35 12.20
N SER A 28 -1.43 -11.40 11.39
CA SER A 28 -0.44 -11.67 10.33
C SER A 28 -0.49 -10.64 9.17
N HIS A 29 -1.52 -9.80 9.13
CA HIS A 29 -1.75 -8.76 8.12
C HIS A 29 -1.94 -7.36 8.73
N GLY A 30 -1.89 -7.22 10.06
CA GLY A 30 -1.92 -5.94 10.75
C GLY A 30 -0.52 -5.43 11.10
N LEU A 31 -0.33 -4.86 12.29
CA LEU A 31 0.91 -4.14 12.63
C LEU A 31 2.19 -4.98 12.53
N ASN A 32 2.10 -6.31 12.57
CA ASN A 32 3.24 -7.21 12.30
C ASN A 32 3.88 -7.01 10.92
N ARG A 33 3.17 -6.40 9.96
CA ARG A 33 3.68 -6.07 8.63
C ARG A 33 4.38 -4.71 8.56
N LEU A 34 4.35 -3.91 9.64
CA LEU A 34 4.83 -2.54 9.60
C LEU A 34 6.31 -2.44 9.25
N GLU A 35 7.16 -3.25 9.89
CA GLU A 35 8.61 -3.29 9.63
C GLU A 35 8.90 -3.65 8.18
N MET A 36 8.25 -4.71 7.68
CA MET A 36 8.35 -5.13 6.27
C MET A 36 8.02 -3.99 5.29
N TYR A 37 6.94 -3.24 5.52
CA TYR A 37 6.62 -2.09 4.67
C TYR A 37 7.69 -0.99 4.71
N VAL A 38 8.31 -0.75 5.87
CA VAL A 38 9.39 0.22 5.99
C VAL A 38 10.61 -0.27 5.21
N ASP A 39 11.00 -1.52 5.41
CA ASP A 39 12.17 -2.12 4.76
C ASP A 39 11.99 -2.18 3.24
N ASP A 40 10.83 -2.59 2.75
CA ASP A 40 10.54 -2.67 1.32
C ASP A 40 10.61 -1.29 0.63
N ILE A 41 10.23 -0.21 1.32
CA ILE A 41 10.40 1.15 0.81
C ILE A 41 11.89 1.53 0.80
N LEU A 42 12.63 1.23 1.87
CA LEU A 42 14.06 1.56 1.98
C LEU A 42 14.92 0.78 0.98
N LEU A 43 14.53 -0.46 0.66
CA LEU A 43 15.16 -1.31 -0.35
C LEU A 43 14.73 -0.97 -1.79
N GLY A 44 13.79 -0.04 -1.97
CA GLY A 44 13.28 0.37 -3.28
C GLY A 44 12.36 -0.67 -3.95
N LEU A 45 11.86 -1.64 -3.19
CA LEU A 45 10.89 -2.64 -3.66
C LEU A 45 9.48 -2.04 -3.77
N ILE A 46 9.14 -1.10 -2.88
CA ILE A 46 7.93 -0.29 -2.95
C ILE A 46 8.30 1.12 -3.41
N HIS A 47 7.58 1.61 -4.42
CA HIS A 47 7.62 3.00 -4.84
C HIS A 47 6.69 3.84 -3.96
N PRO A 48 7.22 4.66 -3.01
CA PRO A 48 6.40 5.40 -2.05
C PRO A 48 5.47 6.45 -2.69
N HIS A 49 5.73 6.79 -3.96
CA HIS A 49 4.94 7.71 -4.78
C HIS A 49 4.34 7.04 -6.03
N GLY A 50 4.39 5.71 -6.13
CA GLY A 50 3.78 4.96 -7.23
C GLY A 50 2.28 5.22 -7.30
N LYS A 51 1.76 5.50 -8.51
CA LYS A 51 0.35 5.83 -8.71
C LYS A 51 -0.26 4.81 -9.67
N PRO A 52 -1.33 4.12 -9.27
CA PRO A 52 -1.97 3.16 -10.16
C PRO A 52 -2.39 3.79 -11.48
N ARG A 53 -2.14 3.08 -12.57
CA ARG A 53 -2.46 3.52 -13.93
C ARG A 53 -3.30 2.48 -14.64
N ILE A 54 -4.41 2.92 -15.21
CA ILE A 54 -5.23 2.07 -16.07
C ILE A 54 -4.49 1.89 -17.40
N LEU A 55 -4.18 0.63 -17.73
CA LEU A 55 -3.56 0.24 -18.99
C LEU A 55 -4.60 0.01 -20.08
N LYS A 56 -5.74 -0.57 -19.68
CA LYS A 56 -6.86 -0.89 -20.56
C LYS A 56 -8.13 -1.03 -19.74
N GLU A 57 -9.25 -0.57 -20.26
CA GLU A 57 -10.56 -0.75 -19.64
C GLU A 57 -11.63 -1.13 -20.67
N SER A 58 -12.73 -1.67 -20.16
CA SER A 58 -13.98 -1.92 -20.86
C SER A 58 -15.14 -1.45 -19.99
N SER A 59 -16.38 -1.69 -20.41
CA SER A 59 -17.55 -1.32 -19.61
C SER A 59 -17.63 -2.00 -18.25
N SER A 60 -16.95 -3.13 -18.04
CA SER A 60 -17.01 -3.92 -16.80
C SER A 60 -15.67 -4.43 -16.27
N THR A 61 -14.55 -4.09 -16.91
CA THR A 61 -13.21 -4.54 -16.49
C THR A 61 -12.17 -3.44 -16.66
N ALA A 62 -11.14 -3.45 -15.81
CA ALA A 62 -9.96 -2.61 -15.95
C ALA A 62 -8.70 -3.43 -15.66
N TRP A 63 -7.65 -3.21 -16.46
CA TRP A 63 -6.30 -3.68 -16.19
C TRP A 63 -5.49 -2.52 -15.63
N VAL A 64 -5.11 -2.64 -14.36
CA VAL A 64 -4.40 -1.60 -13.61
C VAL A 64 -2.97 -2.05 -13.36
N ASP A 65 -2.01 -1.19 -13.70
CA ASP A 65 -0.62 -1.27 -13.27
C ASP A 65 -0.50 -0.55 -11.92
N GLY A 66 -0.08 -1.25 -10.87
CA GLY A 66 0.08 -0.68 -9.53
C GLY A 66 1.33 0.20 -9.39
N GLU A 67 2.22 0.23 -10.37
CA GLU A 67 3.50 0.96 -10.36
C GLU A 67 4.37 0.67 -9.13
N ASN A 68 4.30 -0.56 -8.59
CA ASN A 68 4.91 -0.97 -7.31
C ASN A 68 4.59 -0.02 -6.14
N GLY A 69 3.44 0.68 -6.19
CA GLY A 69 2.98 1.53 -5.10
C GLY A 69 2.59 0.73 -3.86
N LEU A 70 2.26 1.45 -2.79
CA LEU A 70 1.66 0.83 -1.60
C LEU A 70 0.36 0.10 -1.98
N GLY A 71 0.22 -1.17 -1.59
CA GLY A 71 -0.93 -1.99 -2.00
C GLY A 71 -2.30 -1.37 -1.67
N VAL A 72 -2.40 -0.58 -0.59
CA VAL A 72 -3.63 0.10 -0.17
C VAL A 72 -4.10 1.23 -1.11
N VAL A 73 -3.30 1.61 -2.11
CA VAL A 73 -3.68 2.63 -3.10
C VAL A 73 -4.16 2.05 -4.42
N VAL A 74 -3.99 0.75 -4.64
CA VAL A 74 -4.33 0.01 -5.87
C VAL A 74 -5.67 -0.70 -5.71
#